data_AF-A0A9R1Q899-F1
#
_entry.id   AF-A0A9R1Q899-F1
#
_cell.length_a   1.000
_cell.length_b   1.000
_cell.length_c   1.000
_cell.angle_alpha   90.00
_cell.angle_beta   90.00
_cell.angle_gamma   90.00
#
_symmetry.space_group_name_H-M   'P 1'
#
loop_
_entity.id
_entity.type
_entity.pdbx_description
1 polymer ?
#
loop_
_entity_poly.entity_id
_entity_poly.type
_entity_poly.pdbx_seq_one_letter_code
_entity_poly.pdbx_strand_id
1 'polypeptide(L)'
;MYHCPEEEIAFGPSCWLWDYLRRSRASGFLLPLSGGADSSSVAAIVGCMCQLVIKDIDKGDEQVKADAMRIGQYRDGEFPTDSRELAKRLFYTVYMGTENSSEDTRSRAKRLAEEIGSFHFDVPIDSVVSAFLSLFERLTGKQPRYKVDGGSHTENLGLQNIQARIRMVLAFMMASLMPWVHNKSGFYLVLGSSNVDEGLRGYLTKFS
;
A
#
# COMPACT_ATOMS: atom_id res chain seq x y z
N MET A 1 0.05 -29.82 -16.17
CA MET A 1 1.30 -29.12 -15.79
C MET A 1 1.02 -28.49 -14.44
N TYR A 2 1.86 -28.75 -13.44
CA TYR A 2 1.72 -28.16 -12.10
C TYR A 2 2.54 -26.87 -12.04
N HIS A 3 2.06 -25.89 -11.30
CA HIS A 3 2.78 -24.64 -11.04
C HIS A 3 3.89 -24.88 -10.02
N CYS A 4 4.99 -24.14 -10.14
CA CYS A 4 5.97 -24.11 -9.06
C CYS A 4 5.43 -23.28 -7.87
N PRO A 5 5.95 -23.46 -6.65
CA PRO A 5 5.46 -22.74 -5.48
C PRO A 5 5.42 -21.21 -5.66
N GLU A 6 6.40 -20.64 -6.35
CA GLU A 6 6.48 -19.20 -6.62
C GLU A 6 5.36 -18.74 -7.58
N GLU A 7 5.03 -19.55 -8.59
CA GLU A 7 3.90 -19.29 -9.48
C GLU A 7 2.56 -19.41 -8.75
N GLU A 8 2.42 -20.39 -7.85
CA GLU A 8 1.21 -20.52 -7.02
C GLU A 8 1.02 -19.31 -6.10
N ILE A 9 2.11 -18.84 -5.47
CA ILE A 9 2.14 -17.63 -4.62
C ILE A 9 1.82 -16.37 -5.44
N ALA A 10 2.21 -16.31 -6.71
CA ALA A 10 1.83 -15.20 -7.58
C ALA A 10 0.35 -15.29 -7.96
N PHE A 11 -0.07 -16.40 -8.57
CA PHE A 11 -1.38 -16.49 -9.22
C PHE A 11 -2.55 -16.58 -8.24
N GLY A 12 -2.44 -17.38 -7.18
CA GLY A 12 -3.54 -17.58 -6.23
C GLY A 12 -3.99 -16.27 -5.57
N PRO A 13 -3.09 -15.58 -4.86
CA PRO A 13 -3.35 -14.26 -4.28
C PRO A 13 -3.76 -13.20 -5.30
N SER A 14 -3.18 -13.17 -6.51
CA SER A 14 -3.58 -12.22 -7.56
C SER A 14 -5.04 -12.42 -7.98
N CYS A 15 -5.46 -13.66 -8.25
CA CYS A 15 -6.84 -13.96 -8.59
C CYS A 15 -7.79 -13.62 -7.43
N TRP A 16 -7.37 -13.89 -6.19
CA TRP A 16 -8.15 -13.54 -5.00
C TRP A 16 -8.34 -12.01 -4.86
N LEU A 17 -7.28 -11.22 -5.05
CA LEU A 17 -7.36 -9.76 -5.01
C LEU A 17 -8.27 -9.21 -6.10
N TRP A 18 -8.21 -9.76 -7.31
CA TRP A 18 -9.11 -9.35 -8.40
C TRP A 18 -10.57 -9.58 -8.04
N ASP A 19 -10.89 -10.77 -7.52
CA ASP A 19 -12.22 -11.13 -7.08
C ASP A 19 -12.70 -10.25 -5.92
N TYR A 20 -11.83 -9.97 -4.96
CA TYR A 20 -12.14 -9.12 -3.83
C TYR A 20 -12.41 -7.67 -4.28
N LEU A 21 -11.58 -7.13 -5.17
CA LEU A 21 -11.73 -5.79 -5.72
C LEU A 21 -13.05 -5.63 -6.48
N ARG A 22 -13.33 -6.53 -7.43
CA ARG A 22 -14.52 -6.40 -8.28
C ARG A 22 -15.83 -6.57 -7.49
N ARG A 23 -15.84 -7.41 -6.44
CA ARG A 23 -17.02 -7.71 -5.62
C ARG A 23 -17.24 -6.71 -4.47
N SER A 24 -16.18 -6.14 -3.91
CA SER A 24 -16.28 -5.11 -2.85
C SER A 24 -16.79 -3.75 -3.37
N ARG A 25 -16.81 -3.56 -4.69
CA ARG A 25 -17.12 -2.29 -5.37
C ARG A 25 -16.12 -1.16 -5.05
N ALA A 26 -14.95 -1.50 -4.52
CA ALA A 26 -13.84 -0.56 -4.43
C ALA A 26 -13.34 -0.18 -5.84
N SER A 27 -12.67 0.96 -5.94
CA SER A 27 -12.12 1.50 -7.18
C SER A 27 -10.60 1.36 -7.30
N GLY A 28 -9.98 0.61 -6.38
CA GLY A 28 -8.55 0.34 -6.37
C GLY A 28 -8.02 -0.13 -5.02
N PHE A 29 -6.70 -0.13 -4.91
CA PHE A 29 -5.91 -0.50 -3.75
C PHE A 29 -4.99 0.65 -3.34
N LEU A 30 -4.74 0.76 -2.04
CA LEU A 30 -3.67 1.58 -1.49
C LEU A 30 -2.73 0.70 -0.65
N LEU A 31 -1.43 0.75 -0.94
CA LEU A 31 -0.41 0.02 -0.20
C LEU A 31 0.64 0.98 0.38
N PRO A 32 0.82 1.00 1.71
CA PRO A 32 2.03 1.52 2.34
C PRO A 32 3.24 0.70 1.88
N LEU A 33 4.04 1.25 0.97
CA LEU A 33 5.17 0.55 0.36
C LEU A 33 6.45 0.98 1.06
N SER A 34 7.05 0.10 1.87
CA SER A 34 8.21 0.43 2.71
C SER A 34 9.55 0.22 2.01
N GLY A 35 9.58 -0.47 0.86
CA GLY A 35 10.81 -0.90 0.19
C GLY A 35 11.49 -2.10 0.87
N GLY A 36 10.79 -2.74 1.81
CA GLY A 36 11.12 -4.06 2.38
C GLY A 36 10.37 -5.20 1.69
N ALA A 37 10.87 -6.43 1.88
CA ALA A 37 10.45 -7.63 1.15
C ALA A 37 8.92 -7.84 1.17
N ASP A 38 8.28 -7.79 2.35
CA ASP A 38 6.87 -8.14 2.47
C ASP A 38 5.95 -7.18 1.71
N SER A 39 6.18 -5.86 1.86
CA SER A 39 5.44 -4.86 1.09
C SER A 39 5.72 -4.95 -0.41
N SER A 40 6.96 -5.31 -0.79
CA SER A 40 7.33 -5.55 -2.19
C SER A 40 6.64 -6.77 -2.78
N SER A 41 6.48 -7.85 -2.01
CA SER A 41 5.75 -9.05 -2.42
C SER A 41 4.28 -8.75 -2.66
N VAL A 42 3.62 -7.99 -1.76
CA VAL A 42 2.22 -7.55 -1.97
C VAL A 42 2.10 -6.70 -3.23
N ALA A 43 3.02 -5.76 -3.46
CA ALA A 43 3.03 -4.95 -4.67
C ALA A 43 3.19 -5.82 -5.93
N ALA A 44 4.10 -6.80 -5.90
CA ALA A 44 4.31 -7.73 -7.01
C ALA A 44 3.06 -8.56 -7.32
N ILE A 45 2.32 -9.02 -6.30
CA ILE A 45 1.04 -9.72 -6.46
C ILE A 45 0.00 -8.83 -7.15
N VAL A 46 -0.09 -7.54 -6.80
CA VAL A 46 -0.99 -6.59 -7.49
C VAL A 46 -0.55 -6.36 -8.94
N GLY A 47 0.75 -6.26 -9.19
CA GLY A 47 1.30 -6.20 -10.55
C GLY A 47 0.95 -7.44 -11.38
N CYS A 48 1.12 -8.63 -10.82
CA CYS A 48 0.74 -9.89 -11.47
C CYS A 48 -0.77 -9.97 -11.73
N MET A 49 -1.60 -9.49 -10.79
CA MET A 49 -3.05 -9.38 -10.97
C MET A 49 -3.38 -8.53 -12.20
N CYS A 50 -2.77 -7.34 -12.35
CA CYS A 50 -2.99 -6.51 -13.52
C CYS A 50 -2.57 -7.20 -14.82
N GLN A 51 -1.46 -7.95 -14.83
CA GLN A 51 -1.02 -8.72 -16.00
C GLN A 51 -2.00 -9.83 -16.37
N LEU A 52 -2.53 -10.56 -15.38
CA LEU A 52 -3.53 -11.60 -15.60
C LEU A 52 -4.84 -11.02 -16.16
N VAL A 53 -5.28 -9.87 -15.64
CA VAL A 53 -6.47 -9.16 -16.14
C VAL A 53 -6.31 -8.80 -17.62
N ILE A 54 -5.20 -8.17 -18.01
CA ILE A 54 -4.94 -7.85 -19.43
C ILE A 54 -4.92 -9.12 -20.28
N LYS A 55 -4.24 -10.16 -19.81
CA LYS A 55 -4.15 -11.44 -20.53
C LYS A 55 -5.52 -12.08 -20.77
N ASP A 56 -6.47 -11.95 -19.84
CA ASP A 56 -7.82 -12.50 -20.02
C ASP A 56 -8.69 -11.61 -20.92
N ILE A 57 -8.49 -10.29 -20.88
CA ILE A 57 -9.09 -9.36 -21.86
C ILE A 57 -8.62 -9.70 -23.28
N ASP A 58 -7.33 -9.96 -23.48
CA ASP A 58 -6.76 -10.32 -24.78
C ASP A 58 -7.30 -11.66 -25.32
N LYS A 59 -7.73 -12.56 -24.43
CA LYS A 59 -8.41 -13.81 -24.79
C LYS A 59 -9.89 -13.64 -25.10
N GLY A 60 -10.45 -12.43 -24.93
CA GLY A 60 -11.86 -12.13 -25.18
C GLY A 60 -12.78 -12.38 -23.98
N ASP A 61 -12.27 -12.34 -22.74
CA ASP A 61 -13.14 -12.38 -21.55
C ASP A 61 -13.85 -11.03 -21.36
N GLU A 62 -15.08 -10.95 -21.86
CA GLU A 62 -15.91 -9.74 -21.79
C GLU A 62 -16.30 -9.35 -20.36
N GLN A 63 -16.38 -10.30 -19.42
CA GLN A 63 -16.71 -10.01 -18.02
C GLN A 63 -15.52 -9.34 -17.32
N VAL A 64 -14.32 -9.88 -17.49
CA VAL A 64 -13.09 -9.29 -16.95
C VAL A 64 -12.87 -7.90 -17.54
N LYS A 65 -13.10 -7.73 -18.86
CA LYS A 65 -13.03 -6.44 -19.54
C LYS A 65 -14.01 -5.42 -18.95
N ALA A 66 -15.29 -5.80 -18.80
CA ALA A 66 -16.30 -4.92 -18.23
C ALA A 66 -15.98 -4.53 -16.77
N ASP A 67 -15.50 -5.48 -15.97
CA ASP A 67 -15.07 -5.19 -14.59
C ASP A 67 -13.85 -4.26 -14.55
N ALA A 68 -12.84 -4.48 -15.38
CA ALA A 68 -11.66 -3.62 -15.45
C ALA A 68 -11.99 -2.20 -15.91
N MET A 69 -12.87 -2.06 -16.91
CA MET A 69 -13.39 -0.77 -17.35
C MET A 69 -14.13 -0.03 -16.24
N ARG A 70 -15.00 -0.73 -15.50
CA ARG A 70 -15.77 -0.18 -14.39
C ARG A 70 -14.88 0.27 -13.23
N ILE A 71 -13.99 -0.60 -12.76
CA ILE A 71 -13.14 -0.32 -11.60
C ILE A 71 -12.13 0.79 -11.95
N GLY A 72 -11.51 0.71 -13.14
CA GLY A 72 -10.57 1.72 -13.63
C GLY A 72 -11.22 3.03 -14.07
N GLN A 73 -12.57 3.08 -14.10
CA GLN A 73 -13.38 4.23 -14.52
C GLN A 73 -12.92 4.77 -15.87
N TYR A 74 -12.83 3.87 -16.85
CA TYR A 74 -12.53 4.21 -18.25
C TYR A 74 -13.71 4.95 -18.88
N ARG A 75 -13.41 5.81 -19.86
CA ARG A 75 -14.43 6.51 -20.63
C ARG A 75 -15.03 5.60 -21.69
N ASP A 76 -16.18 6.00 -22.25
CA ASP A 76 -16.83 5.25 -23.31
C ASP A 76 -15.89 5.01 -24.50
N GLY A 77 -15.72 3.75 -24.87
CA GLY A 77 -14.81 3.32 -25.94
C GLY A 77 -13.35 3.07 -25.52
N GLU A 78 -12.96 3.42 -24.29
CA GLU A 78 -11.65 3.09 -23.74
C GLU A 78 -11.69 1.77 -22.96
N PHE A 79 -10.63 0.96 -23.04
CA PHE A 79 -10.45 -0.22 -22.22
C PHE A 79 -8.95 -0.47 -21.96
N PRO A 80 -8.60 -1.15 -20.86
CA PRO A 80 -7.20 -1.41 -20.54
C PRO A 80 -6.56 -2.37 -21.56
N THR A 81 -5.39 -1.99 -22.07
CA THR A 81 -4.56 -2.80 -22.98
C THR A 81 -3.14 -3.02 -22.47
N ASP A 82 -2.73 -2.27 -21.45
CA ASP A 82 -1.42 -2.38 -20.82
C ASP A 82 -1.57 -2.55 -19.31
N SER A 83 -0.82 -3.50 -18.75
CA SER A 83 -0.93 -3.86 -17.33
C SER A 83 -0.43 -2.75 -16.40
N ARG A 84 0.58 -1.97 -16.84
CA ARG A 84 1.11 -0.85 -16.06
C ARG A 84 0.15 0.34 -16.08
N GLU A 85 -0.53 0.58 -17.20
CA GLU A 85 -1.61 1.57 -17.30
C GLU A 85 -2.79 1.23 -16.39
N LEU A 86 -3.23 -0.04 -16.41
CA LEU A 86 -4.25 -0.54 -15.49
C LEU A 86 -3.81 -0.38 -14.03
N ALA A 87 -2.58 -0.79 -13.71
CA ALA A 87 -2.00 -0.62 -12.37
C ALA A 87 -1.97 0.85 -11.95
N LYS A 88 -1.64 1.78 -12.85
CA LYS A 88 -1.62 3.22 -12.54
C LYS A 88 -2.98 3.76 -12.12
N ARG A 89 -4.07 3.18 -12.63
CA ARG A 89 -5.43 3.58 -12.28
C ARG A 89 -5.94 2.96 -10.99
N LEU A 90 -5.52 1.73 -10.73
CA LEU A 90 -6.07 0.88 -9.68
C LEU A 90 -5.19 0.78 -8.45
N PHE A 91 -3.89 1.01 -8.56
CA PHE A 91 -2.93 0.71 -7.53
C PHE A 91 -2.14 1.93 -7.12
N TYR A 92 -2.38 2.37 -5.89
CA TYR A 92 -1.74 3.51 -5.27
C TYR A 92 -0.73 3.00 -4.25
N THR A 93 0.50 3.49 -4.33
CA THR A 93 1.54 3.15 -3.36
C THR A 93 2.02 4.41 -2.66
N VAL A 94 2.33 4.30 -1.37
CA VAL A 94 2.85 5.44 -0.61
C VAL A 94 4.02 4.99 0.26
N TYR A 95 5.18 5.61 0.05
CA TYR A 95 6.32 5.52 0.95
C TYR A 95 6.19 6.60 2.02
N MET A 96 6.17 6.19 3.29
CA MET A 96 5.99 7.09 4.44
C MET A 96 7.27 7.14 5.30
N GLY A 97 8.25 7.86 4.77
CA GLY A 97 9.57 8.02 5.37
C GLY A 97 9.59 8.97 6.56
N THR A 98 10.60 8.80 7.39
CA THR A 98 11.00 9.71 8.48
C THR A 98 12.45 10.12 8.28
N GLU A 99 12.96 11.07 9.06
CA GLU A 99 14.37 11.49 9.04
C GLU A 99 15.35 10.31 9.21
N ASN A 100 14.93 9.25 9.91
CA ASN A 100 15.72 8.04 10.15
C ASN A 100 15.60 6.99 9.03
N SER A 101 14.84 7.26 7.98
CA SER A 101 14.62 6.31 6.88
C SER A 101 15.76 6.37 5.86
N SER A 102 16.28 5.21 5.47
CA SER A 102 17.39 5.12 4.51
C SER A 102 16.98 5.52 3.09
N GLU A 103 17.86 6.19 2.37
CA GLU A 103 17.69 6.49 0.94
C GLU A 103 17.48 5.22 0.11
N ASP A 104 18.12 4.11 0.50
CA ASP A 104 18.00 2.82 -0.18
C ASP A 104 16.58 2.25 -0.15
N THR A 105 15.88 2.28 0.98
CA THR A 105 14.49 1.77 1.07
C THR A 105 13.53 2.64 0.25
N ARG A 106 13.72 3.96 0.30
CA ARG A 106 12.98 4.94 -0.49
C ARG A 106 13.17 4.70 -1.99
N SER A 107 14.42 4.54 -2.43
CA SER A 107 14.78 4.27 -3.82
C SER A 107 14.20 2.93 -4.31
N ARG A 108 14.29 1.87 -3.51
CA ARG A 108 13.69 0.57 -3.82
C ARG A 108 12.18 0.65 -3.98
N ALA A 109 11.48 1.32 -3.06
CA ALA A 109 10.03 1.49 -3.13
C ALA A 109 9.63 2.22 -4.43
N LYS A 110 10.30 3.32 -4.75
CA LYS A 110 10.05 4.09 -5.97
C LYS A 110 10.28 3.25 -7.23
N ARG A 111 11.43 2.58 -7.34
CA ARG A 111 11.77 1.76 -8.51
C ARG A 111 10.75 0.65 -8.75
N LEU A 112 10.38 -0.07 -7.69
CA LEU A 112 9.38 -1.13 -7.78
C LEU A 112 8.01 -0.59 -8.20
N ALA A 113 7.59 0.54 -7.62
CA ALA A 113 6.34 1.20 -7.97
C ALA A 113 6.33 1.62 -9.45
N GLU A 114 7.44 2.13 -9.97
CA GLU A 114 7.63 2.47 -11.38
C GLU A 114 7.57 1.24 -12.28
N GLU A 115 8.26 0.16 -11.94
CA GLU A 115 8.25 -1.11 -12.70
C GLU A 115 6.83 -1.68 -12.82
N ILE A 116 6.08 -1.72 -11.72
CA ILE A 116 4.67 -2.16 -11.72
C ILE A 116 3.76 -1.18 -12.45
N GLY A 117 4.08 0.11 -12.44
CA GLY A 117 3.24 1.18 -12.99
C GLY A 117 2.24 1.79 -11.99
N SER A 118 2.39 1.53 -10.69
CA SER A 118 1.51 2.09 -9.67
C SER A 118 1.62 3.62 -9.57
N PHE A 119 0.57 4.29 -9.08
CA PHE A 119 0.64 5.71 -8.74
C PHE A 119 1.36 5.88 -7.40
N HIS A 120 2.60 6.36 -7.43
CA HIS A 120 3.47 6.40 -6.25
C HIS A 120 3.54 7.76 -5.58
N PHE A 121 3.42 7.75 -4.25
CA PHE A 121 3.63 8.90 -3.37
C PHE A 121 4.84 8.67 -2.47
N ASP A 122 5.51 9.76 -2.16
CA ASP A 122 6.65 9.79 -1.25
C ASP A 122 6.41 10.94 -0.27
N VAL A 123 6.06 10.58 0.97
CA VAL A 123 5.52 11.50 1.97
C VAL A 123 6.37 11.43 3.24
N PRO A 124 7.10 12.51 3.58
CA PRO A 124 7.73 12.61 4.88
C PRO A 124 6.66 12.84 5.96
N ILE A 125 6.69 12.05 7.03
CA ILE A 125 5.69 12.13 8.12
C ILE A 125 6.20 12.85 9.38
N ASP A 126 7.45 13.33 9.39
CA ASP A 126 8.11 13.89 10.57
C ASP A 126 7.37 15.11 11.14
N SER A 127 6.76 15.94 10.28
CA SER A 127 5.97 17.10 10.72
C SER A 127 4.74 16.69 11.54
N VAL A 128 4.05 15.62 11.13
CA VAL A 128 2.88 15.08 11.81
C VAL A 128 3.28 14.41 13.12
N VAL A 129 4.37 13.64 13.11
CA VAL A 129 4.94 13.02 14.31
C VAL A 129 5.31 14.11 15.33
N SER A 130 6.03 15.14 14.88
CA SER A 130 6.46 16.26 15.72
C SER A 130 5.27 16.98 16.34
N ALA A 131 4.20 17.25 15.58
CA ALA A 131 2.99 17.87 16.09
C ALA A 131 2.34 17.05 17.23
N PHE A 132 2.29 15.72 17.09
CA PHE A 132 1.79 14.82 18.13
C PHE A 132 2.68 14.83 19.38
N LEU A 133 4.00 14.82 19.22
CA LEU A 133 4.94 14.88 20.34
C LEU A 133 4.88 16.21 21.08
N SER A 134 4.79 17.33 20.36
CA SER A 134 4.61 18.65 20.97
C SER A 134 3.30 18.75 21.75
N LEU A 135 2.23 18.10 21.29
CA LEU A 135 0.98 18.02 22.06
C LEU A 135 1.17 17.22 23.34
N PHE A 136 1.83 16.07 23.28
CA PHE A 136 2.11 15.24 24.45
C PHE A 136 2.96 15.97 25.50
N GLU A 137 3.97 16.71 25.06
CA GLU A 137 4.83 17.52 25.92
C GLU A 137 4.03 18.62 26.61
N ARG A 138 3.17 19.35 25.89
CA ARG A 138 2.28 20.36 26.49
C ARG A 138 1.33 19.78 27.54
N LEU A 139 0.84 18.55 27.33
CA LEU A 139 -0.09 17.88 28.23
C LEU A 139 0.57 17.33 29.50
N THR A 140 1.83 16.88 29.40
CA THR A 140 2.48 16.09 30.47
C THR A 140 3.73 16.73 31.05
N GLY A 141 4.28 17.75 30.40
CA GLY A 141 5.58 18.35 30.70
C GLY A 141 6.76 17.42 30.39
N LYS A 142 6.55 16.30 29.69
CA LYS A 142 7.60 15.33 29.37
C LYS A 142 7.76 15.15 27.86
N GLN A 143 9.00 15.18 27.39
CA GLN A 143 9.36 14.90 26.01
C GLN A 143 10.04 13.52 25.93
N PRO A 144 9.40 12.52 25.27
CA PRO A 144 10.03 11.21 25.10
C PRO A 144 11.22 11.29 24.15
N ARG A 145 12.27 10.52 24.43
CA ARG A 145 13.49 10.45 23.60
C ARG A 145 13.70 9.05 23.03
N TYR A 146 14.36 8.96 21.87
CA TYR A 146 14.80 7.67 21.34
C TYR A 146 15.89 7.08 22.22
N LYS A 147 16.07 5.75 22.15
CA LYS A 147 17.10 5.07 22.93
C LYS A 147 18.52 5.57 22.62
N VAL A 148 18.77 5.93 21.36
CA VAL A 148 20.05 6.50 20.90
C VAL A 148 20.33 7.88 21.50
N ASP A 149 19.27 8.61 21.87
CA ASP A 149 19.34 9.94 22.50
C ASP A 149 19.21 9.87 24.05
N GLY A 150 19.43 8.68 24.62
CA GLY A 150 19.38 8.45 26.07
C GLY A 150 17.97 8.27 26.65
N GLY A 151 16.96 8.00 25.81
CA GLY A 151 15.61 7.63 26.26
C GLY A 151 15.53 6.20 26.81
N SER A 152 14.55 5.95 27.67
CA SER A 152 14.24 4.62 28.18
C SER A 152 13.65 3.70 27.10
N HIS A 153 13.59 2.39 27.37
CA HIS A 153 12.93 1.44 26.48
C HIS A 153 11.47 1.79 26.22
N THR A 154 10.76 2.26 27.25
CA THR A 154 9.34 2.67 27.15
C THR A 154 9.17 3.88 26.24
N GLU A 155 10.02 4.89 26.37
CA GLU A 155 9.99 6.07 25.49
C GLU A 155 10.23 5.68 24.04
N ASN A 156 11.27 4.90 23.80
CA ASN A 156 11.63 4.45 22.46
C ASN A 156 10.51 3.65 21.79
N LEU A 157 9.90 2.70 22.52
CA LEU A 157 8.76 1.92 22.03
C LEU A 157 7.53 2.81 21.77
N GLY A 158 7.28 3.79 22.64
CA GLY A 158 6.23 4.78 22.44
C GLY A 158 6.40 5.58 21.15
N LEU A 159 7.61 6.06 20.89
CA LEU A 159 7.98 6.80 19.67
C LEU A 159 7.83 5.96 18.39
N GLN A 160 8.22 4.69 18.42
CA GLN A 160 8.04 3.79 17.27
C GLN A 160 6.55 3.50 17.01
N ASN A 161 5.79 3.26 18.08
CA ASN A 161 4.36 2.98 17.97
C ASN A 161 3.57 4.17 17.41
N ILE A 162 3.88 5.41 17.81
CA ILE A 162 3.15 6.57 17.29
C ILE A 162 3.44 6.80 15.80
N GLN A 163 4.68 6.59 15.34
CA GLN A 163 5.01 6.63 13.92
C GLN A 163 4.23 5.58 13.13
N ALA A 164 4.18 4.33 13.62
CA ALA A 164 3.44 3.26 12.98
C ALA A 164 1.95 3.60 12.84
N ARG A 165 1.32 4.13 13.89
CA ARG A 165 -0.10 4.53 13.86
C ARG A 165 -0.38 5.73 12.97
N ILE A 166 0.52 6.71 12.92
CA ILE A 166 0.37 7.86 12.01
C ILE A 166 0.38 7.39 10.55
N ARG A 167 1.24 6.43 10.19
CA ARG A 167 1.24 5.83 8.85
C ARG A 167 -0.09 5.18 8.52
N MET A 168 -0.66 4.40 9.45
CA MET A 168 -1.98 3.80 9.29
C MET A 168 -3.06 4.85 9.03
N VAL A 169 -3.13 5.88 9.88
CA VAL A 169 -4.13 6.96 9.75
C VAL A 169 -4.01 7.66 8.38
N LEU A 170 -2.78 7.97 7.96
CA LEU A 170 -2.54 8.59 6.66
C LEU A 170 -2.95 7.67 5.50
N ALA A 171 -2.62 6.39 5.56
CA ALA A 171 -2.98 5.41 4.54
C ALA A 171 -4.50 5.28 4.37
N PHE A 172 -5.25 5.19 5.46
CA PHE A 172 -6.72 5.12 5.40
C PHE A 172 -7.35 6.44 4.92
N MET A 173 -6.78 7.59 5.31
CA MET A 173 -7.22 8.89 4.81
C MET A 173 -7.03 8.98 3.29
N MET A 174 -5.84 8.60 2.79
CA MET A 174 -5.57 8.56 1.36
C MET A 174 -6.48 7.56 0.65
N ALA A 175 -6.69 6.37 1.19
CA ALA A 175 -7.54 5.37 0.56
C ALA A 175 -9.00 5.85 0.39
N SER A 176 -9.47 6.68 1.32
CA SER A 176 -10.82 7.27 1.29
C SER A 176 -10.92 8.49 0.37
N LEU A 177 -9.86 9.30 0.26
CA LEU A 177 -9.92 10.62 -0.39
C LEU A 177 -9.19 10.70 -1.74
N MET A 178 -8.26 9.79 -2.04
CA MET A 178 -7.54 9.82 -3.32
C MET A 178 -8.46 9.65 -4.54
N PRO A 179 -9.53 8.82 -4.52
CA PRO A 179 -10.53 8.84 -5.59
C PRO A 179 -11.10 10.24 -5.79
N TRP A 180 -11.53 10.90 -4.70
CA TRP A 180 -12.05 12.27 -4.74
C TRP A 180 -11.04 13.27 -5.32
N VAL A 181 -9.77 13.23 -4.89
CA VAL A 181 -8.68 14.07 -5.44
C VAL A 181 -8.53 13.90 -6.94
N HIS A 182 -8.78 12.69 -7.47
CA HIS A 182 -8.68 12.39 -8.89
C HIS A 182 -10.01 12.49 -9.65
N ASN A 183 -11.04 13.08 -9.06
CA ASN A 183 -12.41 13.13 -9.61
C ASN A 183 -12.94 11.74 -10.00
N LYS A 184 -12.53 10.72 -9.27
CA LYS A 184 -13.02 9.34 -9.37
C LYS A 184 -14.00 9.06 -8.23
N SER A 185 -14.94 8.17 -8.50
CA SER A 185 -15.85 7.67 -7.47
C SER A 185 -15.25 6.48 -6.69
N GLY A 186 -15.84 6.16 -5.55
CA GLY A 186 -15.49 5.00 -4.75
C GLY A 186 -14.40 5.26 -3.70
N PHE A 187 -13.75 4.18 -3.28
CA PHE A 187 -12.73 4.14 -2.24
C PHE A 187 -11.68 3.08 -2.61
N TYR A 188 -10.49 3.18 -2.02
CA TYR A 188 -9.45 2.16 -2.15
C TYR A 188 -9.42 1.22 -0.96
N LEU A 189 -9.10 -0.04 -1.23
CA LEU A 189 -8.83 -1.03 -0.20
C LEU A 189 -7.39 -0.88 0.29
N VAL A 190 -7.20 -0.65 1.59
CA VAL A 190 -5.86 -0.61 2.18
C VAL A 190 -5.32 -2.03 2.28
N LEU A 191 -4.17 -2.28 1.67
CA LEU A 191 -3.49 -3.57 1.72
C LEU A 191 -2.50 -3.61 2.89
N GLY A 192 -2.60 -4.65 3.70
CA GLY A 192 -1.61 -4.98 4.74
C GLY A 192 -0.45 -5.79 4.16
N SER A 193 0.70 -5.73 4.83
CA SER A 193 1.92 -6.48 4.42
C SER A 193 2.57 -7.25 5.56
N SER A 194 1.83 -7.58 6.63
CA SER A 194 2.38 -8.47 7.67
C SER A 194 2.37 -9.92 7.21
N ASN A 195 3.41 -10.67 7.58
CA ASN A 195 3.55 -12.08 7.23
C ASN A 195 3.06 -13.00 8.36
N VAL A 196 2.95 -14.30 8.06
CA VAL A 196 2.39 -15.29 9.01
C VAL A 196 3.23 -15.43 10.28
N ASP A 197 4.56 -15.36 10.16
CA ASP A 197 5.48 -15.53 11.29
C ASP A 197 5.41 -14.36 12.27
N GLU A 198 5.27 -13.14 11.76
CA GLU A 198 5.02 -11.94 12.55
C GLU A 198 3.67 -12.01 13.26
N GLY A 199 2.62 -12.41 12.52
CA GLY A 199 1.28 -12.56 13.06
C GLY A 199 1.23 -13.58 14.20
N LEU A 200 1.91 -14.72 14.03
CA LEU A 200 2.00 -15.77 15.05
C LEU A 200 2.73 -15.30 16.33
N ARG A 201 3.75 -14.45 16.18
CA ARG A 201 4.51 -13.91 17.32
C ARG A 201 3.90 -12.65 17.92
N GLY A 202 2.86 -12.11 17.31
CA GLY A 202 2.32 -10.79 17.65
C GLY A 202 3.35 -9.68 17.45
N TYR A 203 4.30 -9.87 16.54
CA TYR A 203 5.39 -8.92 16.27
C TYR A 203 4.92 -7.81 15.34
N LEU A 204 3.95 -7.04 15.82
CA LEU A 204 3.33 -5.93 15.09
C LEU A 204 2.81 -4.88 16.07
N THR A 205 2.72 -3.63 15.61
CA THR A 205 2.05 -2.59 16.40
C THR A 205 0.54 -2.72 16.20
N LYS A 206 -0.22 -2.79 17.29
CA LYS A 206 -1.69 -2.82 17.19
C LYS A 206 -2.18 -1.51 16.54
N PHE A 207 -2.95 -1.65 15.47
CA PHE A 207 -3.49 -0.57 14.62
C PHE A 207 -2.42 0.23 13.86
N SER A 208 -1.45 -0.46 13.24
CA SER A 208 -0.45 0.12 12.34
C SER A 208 -0.62 -0.31 10.90
#